data_AF-A0A1I4BZ73-F1
#
_entry.id   AF-A0A1I4BZ73-F1
#
_cell.length_a   1.000
_cell.length_b   1.000
_cell.length_c   1.000
_cell.angle_alpha   90.00
_cell.angle_beta   90.00
_cell.angle_gamma   90.00
#
_symmetry.space_group_name_H-M   'P 1'
#
loop_
_entity.id
_entity.type
_entity.pdbx_description
1 polymer ?
#
loop_
_entity_poly.entity_id
_entity_poly.type
_entity_poly.pdbx_seq_one_letter_code
_entity_poly.pdbx_strand_id
1 'polypeptide(L)' 'MDRVSEPVRLLDQHRFDPSRHVEVELNGEWWPGLQHAWRLTSDRDHWVAEVEFSARYE' A
#
# COMPACT_ATOMS: atom_id res chain seq x y z
N MET A 1 -4.69 -14.56 -26.58
CA MET A 1 -4.40 -13.11 -26.50
C MET A 1 -3.93 -12.85 -25.08
N ASP A 2 -2.63 -13.02 -24.85
CA ASP A 2 -1.98 -12.56 -23.63
C ASP A 2 -2.17 -11.05 -23.55
N ARG A 3 -2.99 -10.59 -22.61
CA ARG A 3 -2.98 -9.18 -22.23
C ARG A 3 -1.61 -8.95 -21.62
N VAL A 4 -0.70 -8.36 -22.39
CA VAL A 4 0.55 -7.80 -21.87
C VAL A 4 0.09 -6.73 -20.88
N SER A 5 0.06 -7.08 -19.59
CA SER A 5 -0.26 -6.11 -18.55
C SER A 5 0.84 -5.05 -18.63
N GLU A 6 0.45 -3.83 -18.99
CA GLU A 6 1.37 -2.70 -19.03
C GLU A 6 2.10 -2.62 -17.68
N PRO A 7 3.40 -2.28 -17.67
CA PRO A 7 4.14 -2.15 -16.43
C PRO A 7 3.44 -1.11 -15.55
N VAL A 8 3.15 -1.47 -14.30
CA VAL A 8 2.52 -0.58 -13.33
C VAL A 8 3.42 0.64 -13.14
N ARG A 9 2.91 1.84 -13.45
CA ARG A 9 3.63 3.11 -13.26
C ARG A 9 3.03 3.85 -12.08
N LEU A 10 3.89 4.49 -11.28
CA LEU A 10 3.45 5.45 -10.28
C LEU A 10 3.02 6.73 -11.01
N LEU A 11 1.75 7.09 -10.86
CA LEU A 11 1.19 8.32 -11.42
C LEU A 11 1.40 9.49 -10.45
N ASP A 12 1.11 9.26 -9.16
CA ASP A 12 1.24 10.27 -8.12
C ASP A 12 1.55 9.62 -6.75
N GLN A 13 2.10 10.42 -5.84
CA GLN A 13 2.46 9.98 -4.49
C GLN A 13 2.34 11.12 -3.49
N HIS A 14 1.59 10.88 -2.41
CA HIS A 14 1.51 11.77 -1.27
C HIS A 14 2.23 11.15 -0.07
N ARG A 15 3.45 11.61 0.20
CA ARG A 15 4.29 11.09 1.29
C ARG A 15 3.95 11.75 2.62
N PHE A 16 3.98 10.96 3.69
CA PHE A 16 3.90 11.42 5.08
C PHE A 16 5.31 11.44 5.70
N ASP A 17 5.70 12.59 6.23
CA ASP A 17 6.93 12.79 6.99
C ASP A 17 6.61 13.67 8.22
N PRO A 18 6.61 13.09 9.46
CA PRO A 18 6.91 11.71 9.79
C PRO A 18 5.82 10.72 9.34
N SER A 19 6.18 9.44 9.23
CA SER A 19 5.23 8.35 8.96
C SER A 19 4.08 8.32 9.97
N ARG A 20 2.89 7.90 9.52
CA ARG A 20 1.70 7.82 10.38
C ARG A 20 1.52 6.41 10.92
N HIS A 21 1.21 6.28 12.21
CA HIS A 21 0.75 5.00 12.76
C HIS A 21 -0.63 4.65 12.20
N VAL A 22 -0.78 3.41 11.77
CA VAL A 22 -2.02 2.83 11.24
C VAL A 22 -2.18 1.40 11.73
N GLU A 23 -3.38 0.84 11.57
CA GLU A 23 -3.64 -0.59 11.79
C GLU A 23 -3.84 -1.25 10.43
N VAL A 24 -3.21 -2.40 10.22
CA VAL A 24 -3.31 -3.21 9.00
C VAL A 24 -4.06 -4.48 9.32
N GLU A 25 -5.16 -4.72 8.62
CA GLU A 25 -5.86 -5.99 8.67
C GLU A 25 -5.13 -7.00 7.79
N LEU A 26 -4.74 -8.13 8.39
CA LEU A 26 -4.15 -9.26 7.70
C LEU A 26 -4.76 -10.55 8.29
N ASN A 27 -5.49 -11.30 7.46
CA ASN A 27 -6.13 -12.58 7.81
C ASN A 27 -7.15 -12.48 8.96
N GLY A 28 -7.86 -11.36 9.08
CA GLY A 28 -8.83 -11.09 10.13
C GLY A 28 -8.23 -10.56 11.43
N GLU A 29 -6.91 -10.40 11.50
CA GLU A 29 -6.20 -9.82 12.63
C GLU A 29 -5.67 -8.43 12.29
N TRP A 30 -5.73 -7.51 13.26
CA TRP A 30 -5.23 -6.15 13.10
C TRP A 30 -3.83 -6.03 13.68
N TRP A 31 -2.89 -5.55 12.85
CA TRP A 31 -1.48 -5.39 13.18
C TRP A 31 -1.10 -3.91 13.16
N PRO A 32 -0.31 -3.43 14.14
CA PRO A 32 0.23 -2.08 14.08
C PRO A 32 1.18 -1.95 12.89
N GLY A 33 1.02 -0.86 12.14
CA GLY A 33 1.84 -0.53 10.97
C GLY A 33 2.16 0.95 10.88
N LEU A 34 3.06 1.28 9.95
CA LEU A 34 3.49 2.63 9.62
C LEU A 34 3.13 2.93 8.17
N GLN A 35 2.27 3.91 7.97
CA GLN A 35 1.95 4.44 6.65
C GLN A 35 2.97 5.50 6.26
N HIS A 36 3.64 5.26 5.13
CA HIS A 36 4.63 6.17 4.56
C HIS A 36 4.04 7.09 3.50
N ALA A 37 3.06 6.61 2.72
CA ALA A 37 2.48 7.41 1.64
C ALA A 37 1.10 6.90 1.22
N TRP A 38 0.42 7.72 0.44
CA TRP A 38 -0.58 7.27 -0.54
C TRP A 38 0.07 7.22 -1.91
N ARG A 39 -0.15 6.13 -2.67
CA ARG A 39 0.31 5.97 -4.04
C ARG A 39 -0.87 5.83 -4.98
N LEU A 40 -0.83 6.51 -6.12
CA LEU A 40 -1.74 6.30 -7.24
C LEU A 40 -0.95 5.62 -8.37
N THR A 41 -1.39 4.44 -8.79
CA THR A 41 -0.70 3.64 -9.81
C THR A 41 -1.56 3.48 -11.06
N SER A 42 -0.93 3.29 -12.22
CA SER A 42 -1.63 3.21 -13.50
C SER A 42 -2.55 2.00 -13.64
N ASP A 43 -2.42 0.97 -12.80
CA ASP A 43 -3.30 -0.20 -12.78
C ASP A 43 -4.58 0.02 -11.96
N ARG A 44 -4.69 1.15 -11.23
CA ARG A 44 -5.79 1.40 -10.29
C ARG A 44 -6.33 2.81 -10.46
N ASP A 45 -7.64 2.94 -10.28
CA ASP A 45 -8.33 4.23 -10.26
C ASP A 45 -8.40 4.84 -8.84
N HIS A 46 -7.75 4.21 -7.85
CA HIS A 46 -7.81 4.62 -6.46
C HIS A 46 -6.42 4.66 -5.82
N TRP A 47 -6.32 5.50 -4.79
CA TRP A 47 -5.13 5.62 -3.96
C TRP A 47 -4.96 4.39 -3.07
N VAL A 48 -3.72 3.90 -2.96
CA VAL A 48 -3.33 2.76 -2.15
C VAL A 48 -2.38 3.24 -1.06
N ALA A 49 -2.64 2.84 0.18
CA ALA A 49 -1.76 3.15 1.29
C ALA A 49 -0.48 2.29 1.17
N GLU A 50 0.67 2.96 1.12
CA GLU A 50 1.96 2.31 1.32
C GLU A 50 2.17 2.18 2.84
N VAL A 51 2.03 0.95 3.34
CA VAL A 51 2.15 0.63 4.76
C VAL A 51 3.20 -0.45 4.97
N GLU A 52 4.06 -0.23 5.95
CA GLU A 52 4.99 -1.22 6.49
C GLU A 52 4.44 -1.76 7.80
N PHE A 53 4.35 -3.08 7.96
CA PHE A 53 3.91 -3.72 9.19
C PHE A 53 4.60 -5.08 9.36
N SER A 54 4.67 -5.57 10.60
CA SER A 54 5.23 -6.87 10.94
C SER A 54 4.15 -7.77 11.53
N ALA A 55 3.85 -8.87 10.85
CA ALA A 55 2.94 -9.89 11.33
C ALA A 55 3.71 -11.18 11.66
N ARG A 56 3.30 -11.85 12.74
CA ARG A 56 3.83 -13.17 13.11
C ARG A 56 2.89 -14.23 12.52
N TYR A 57 3.45 -15.14 11.73
CA TYR A 57 2.76 -16.35 11.31
C TYR A 57 3.05 -17.45 12.32
N GLU A 58 2.01 -18.10 12.83
CA GLU A 58 2.11 -19.32 13.66
C GLU A 58 2.15 -20.59 12.80
#